data_AF-A0A0R2BPW6-F1
#
_entry.id   AF-A0A0R2BPW6-F1
#
_cell.length_a   1.000
_cell.length_b   1.000
_cell.length_c   1.000
_cell.angle_alpha   90.00
_cell.angle_beta   90.00
_cell.angle_gamma   90.00
#
_symmetry.space_group_name_H-M   'P 1'
#
loop_
_entity.id
_entity.type
_entity.pdbx_description
1 polymer ?
#
loop_
_entity_poly.entity_id
_entity_poly.type
_entity_poly.pdbx_seq_one_letter_code
_entity_poly.pdbx_strand_id
1 'polypeptide(L)'
;MSPMTTMSSFYNGMVSNDELDYYQARAGGPGMIITAVANVSDNGKGFEGELSAASDDMIPGLTKLAATIKQDSAKAILQIFHAGRKSNHQVLRGE
;
A
#
# COMPACT_ATOMS: atom_id res chain seq x y z
N MET A 1 0.17 13.84 4.50
CA MET A 1 -0.36 13.38 3.20
C MET A 1 -1.47 12.38 3.47
N SER A 2 -2.63 12.58 2.84
CA SER A 2 -3.76 11.67 2.90
C SER A 2 -3.49 10.37 2.14
N PRO A 3 -4.21 9.27 2.43
CA PRO A 3 -4.11 8.05 1.65
C PRO A 3 -4.44 8.28 0.17
N MET A 4 -3.70 7.64 -0.72
CA MET A 4 -3.95 7.66 -2.16
C MET A 4 -3.44 6.35 -2.76
N THR A 5 -4.35 5.53 -3.27
CA THR A 5 -3.99 4.29 -3.98
C THR A 5 -3.50 4.63 -5.39
N THR A 6 -2.21 4.38 -5.63
CA THR A 6 -1.49 4.62 -6.89
C THR A 6 -1.70 3.50 -7.91
N MET A 7 -2.22 2.35 -7.47
CA MET A 7 -2.34 1.12 -8.27
C MET A 7 -0.99 0.64 -8.83
N SER A 8 0.11 0.94 -8.12
CA SER A 8 1.49 0.72 -8.59
C SER A 8 2.19 -0.45 -7.89
N SER A 9 1.55 -1.12 -6.93
CA SER A 9 2.11 -2.34 -6.32
C SER A 9 2.03 -3.52 -7.29
N PHE A 10 2.81 -4.57 -7.04
CA PHE A 10 2.71 -5.79 -7.83
C PHE A 10 1.33 -6.43 -7.69
N TYR A 11 0.90 -7.24 -8.68
CA TYR A 11 -0.42 -7.88 -8.64
C TYR A 11 -0.65 -8.77 -7.42
N ASN A 12 0.42 -9.27 -6.79
CA ASN A 12 0.39 -10.05 -5.55
C ASN A 12 0.42 -9.18 -4.27
N GLY A 13 0.29 -7.86 -4.38
CA GLY A 13 0.25 -6.92 -3.26
C GLY A 13 1.62 -6.50 -2.71
N MET A 14 2.72 -7.01 -3.27
CA MET A 14 4.06 -6.61 -2.84
C MET A 14 4.40 -5.19 -3.30
N VAL A 15 5.14 -4.48 -2.44
CA VAL A 15 5.66 -3.14 -2.72
C VAL A 15 6.57 -3.19 -3.96
N SER A 16 6.29 -2.33 -4.94
CA SER A 16 7.11 -2.14 -6.13
C SER A 16 8.11 -0.98 -5.96
N ASN A 17 9.05 -0.82 -6.90
CA ASN A 17 9.92 0.36 -6.90
C ASN A 17 9.13 1.64 -7.22
N ASP A 18 8.14 1.59 -8.10
CA ASP A 18 7.30 2.74 -8.43
C ASP A 18 6.55 3.26 -7.19
N GLU A 19 6.10 2.35 -6.32
CA GLU A 19 5.50 2.70 -5.03
C GLU A 19 6.50 3.44 -4.12
N LEU A 20 7.74 2.95 -4.04
CA LEU A 20 8.79 3.56 -3.23
C LEU A 20 9.17 4.95 -3.76
N ASP A 21 9.36 5.09 -5.06
CA ASP A 21 9.71 6.36 -5.71
C ASP A 21 8.61 7.40 -5.48
N TYR A 22 7.34 6.97 -5.55
CA TYR A 22 6.19 7.82 -5.26
C TYR A 22 6.22 8.37 -3.83
N TYR A 23 6.52 7.55 -2.82
CA TYR A 23 6.62 7.98 -1.43
C TYR A 23 7.88 8.78 -1.13
N GLN A 24 9.03 8.39 -1.69
CA GLN A 24 10.29 9.10 -1.56
C GLN A 24 10.16 10.55 -2.02
N ALA A 25 9.55 10.79 -3.18
CA ALA A 25 9.34 12.14 -3.71
C ALA A 25 8.46 13.03 -2.81
N ARG A 26 7.73 12.46 -1.84
CA ARG A 26 6.78 13.16 -0.96
C ARG A 26 7.22 13.19 0.49
N ALA A 27 8.20 12.39 0.90
CA ALA A 27 8.64 12.24 2.28
C ALA A 27 9.12 13.56 2.92
N GLY A 28 9.79 14.43 2.15
CA GLY A 28 10.39 15.66 2.65
C GLY A 28 9.47 16.85 2.93
N GLY A 29 8.16 16.74 2.69
CA GLY A 29 7.21 17.84 2.91
C GLY A 29 6.34 17.67 4.15
N PRO A 30 5.45 16.66 4.19
CA PRO A 30 4.49 16.48 5.28
C PRO A 30 5.13 15.86 6.53
N GLY A 31 4.72 16.30 7.73
CA GLY A 31 5.15 15.65 8.98
C GLY A 31 4.60 14.23 9.20
N MET A 32 3.62 13.81 8.41
CA MET A 32 3.03 12.47 8.43
C MET A 32 2.49 12.10 7.05
N ILE A 33 2.66 10.83 6.67
CA ILE A 33 2.14 10.22 5.45
C ILE A 33 1.36 8.96 5.83
N ILE A 34 0.14 8.86 5.31
CA ILE A 34 -0.65 7.63 5.36
C ILE A 34 -0.53 6.96 3.98
N THR A 35 -0.21 5.66 3.95
CA THR A 35 -0.01 4.92 2.70
C THR A 35 -1.31 4.78 1.90
N ALA A 36 -1.20 4.23 0.69
CA ALA A 36 -2.30 3.59 -0.02
C ALA A 36 -2.94 2.51 0.86
N VAL A 37 -4.14 2.09 0.47
CA VAL A 37 -4.82 0.97 1.12
C VAL A 37 -3.95 -0.29 1.08
N ALA A 38 -3.88 -1.00 2.20
CA ALA A 38 -3.30 -2.34 2.28
C ALA A 38 -4.36 -3.35 2.72
N ASN A 39 -4.72 -4.30 1.85
CA ASN A 39 -5.74 -5.29 2.20
C ASN A 39 -5.26 -6.23 3.30
N VAL A 40 -6.17 -6.57 4.22
CA VAL A 40 -5.91 -7.54 5.31
C VAL A 40 -6.23 -8.99 4.96
N SER A 41 -6.87 -9.22 3.83
CA SER A 41 -7.25 -10.54 3.32
C SER A 41 -7.38 -10.49 1.81
N ASP A 42 -7.14 -11.60 1.11
CA ASP A 42 -7.16 -11.64 -0.36
C ASP A 42 -8.52 -11.23 -0.95
N ASN A 43 -9.61 -11.69 -0.33
CA ASN A 43 -10.99 -11.29 -0.69
C ASN A 43 -11.34 -9.84 -0.31
N GLY A 44 -10.47 -9.16 0.43
CA GLY A 44 -10.62 -7.77 0.82
C GLY A 44 -10.12 -6.78 -0.22
N LYS A 45 -9.54 -7.26 -1.32
CA LYS A 45 -8.88 -6.43 -2.32
C LYS A 45 -9.85 -5.49 -3.02
N GLY A 46 -9.50 -4.20 -3.16
CA GLY A 46 -10.36 -3.18 -3.76
C GLY A 46 -9.88 -2.65 -5.12
N PHE A 47 -8.58 -2.69 -5.36
CA PHE A 47 -7.95 -2.11 -6.53
C PHE A 47 -6.93 -3.08 -7.14
N GLU A 48 -6.74 -2.99 -8.46
CA GLU A 48 -5.55 -3.57 -9.08
C GLU A 48 -4.30 -2.87 -8.55
N GLY A 49 -3.23 -3.63 -8.32
CA GLY A 49 -1.96 -3.08 -7.84
C GLY A 49 -2.05 -2.32 -6.50
N GLU A 50 -2.97 -2.68 -5.60
CA GLU A 50 -2.93 -2.21 -4.21
C GLU A 50 -1.89 -2.96 -3.37
N LEU A 51 -1.51 -2.37 -2.24
CA LEU A 51 -0.65 -3.02 -1.25
C LEU A 51 -1.40 -4.17 -0.56
N SER A 52 -0.67 -5.15 -0.05
CA SER A 52 -1.20 -6.15 0.86
C SER A 52 -0.53 -6.13 2.23
N ALA A 53 -1.34 -6.42 3.25
CA ALA A 53 -0.94 -6.73 4.62
C ALA A 53 -1.57 -8.06 5.09
N ALA A 54 -1.91 -8.96 4.14
CA ALA A 54 -2.61 -10.21 4.40
C ALA A 54 -1.66 -11.40 4.72
N SER A 55 -0.37 -11.28 4.39
CA SER A 55 0.66 -12.31 4.63
C SER A 55 1.94 -11.68 5.18
N ASP A 56 2.67 -12.44 6.00
CA ASP A 56 4.00 -12.06 6.51
C ASP A 56 5.04 -11.89 5.38
N ASP A 57 4.80 -12.46 4.21
CA ASP A 57 5.62 -12.23 3.00
C ASP A 57 5.67 -10.75 2.60
N MET A 58 4.71 -9.94 3.05
CA MET A 58 4.66 -8.50 2.78
C MET A 58 5.57 -7.69 3.71
N ILE A 59 5.99 -8.25 4.86
CA ILE A 59 6.77 -7.54 5.89
C ILE A 59 8.06 -6.92 5.33
N PRO A 60 8.89 -7.61 4.51
CA PRO A 60 10.11 -7.01 3.98
C PRO A 60 9.82 -5.76 3.12
N GLY A 61 8.82 -5.84 2.23
CA GLY A 61 8.41 -4.74 1.38
C GLY A 61 7.83 -3.56 2.18
N LEU A 62 6.89 -3.84 3.10
CA LEU A 62 6.28 -2.83 3.97
C LEU A 62 7.31 -2.17 4.89
N THR A 63 8.32 -2.92 5.35
CA THR A 63 9.45 -2.39 6.12
C THR A 63 10.26 -1.40 5.29
N LYS A 64 10.58 -1.76 4.04
CA LYS A 64 11.29 -0.86 3.11
C LYS A 64 10.47 0.40 2.83
N LEU A 65 9.18 0.27 2.57
CA LEU A 65 8.26 1.39 2.37
C LEU A 65 8.21 2.34 3.59
N ALA A 66 8.08 1.78 4.79
CA ALA A 66 8.09 2.56 6.01
C ALA A 66 9.43 3.30 6.22
N ALA A 67 10.56 2.66 5.89
CA ALA A 67 11.87 3.30 5.94
C ALA A 67 11.99 4.46 4.93
N THR A 68 11.53 4.25 3.69
CA THR A 68 11.50 5.28 2.64
C THR A 68 10.68 6.50 3.05
N ILE A 69 9.51 6.32 3.66
CA ILE A 69 8.70 7.44 4.16
C ILE A 69 9.40 8.16 5.32
N LYS A 70 10.01 7.41 6.24
CA LYS A 70 10.65 7.97 7.45
C LYS A 70 11.98 8.66 7.19
N GLN A 71 12.56 8.54 5.99
CA GLN A 71 13.90 9.05 5.68
C GLN A 71 14.02 10.56 5.94
N ASP A 72 12.94 11.33 5.71
CA ASP A 72 12.89 12.78 5.88
C ASP A 72 12.04 13.18 7.11
N SER A 73 12.08 12.38 8.17
CA SER A 73 11.38 12.61 9.45
C SER A 73 9.84 12.53 9.43
N ALA A 74 9.21 12.22 8.29
CA ALA A 74 7.77 11.99 8.24
C ALA A 74 7.36 10.73 9.03
N LYS A 75 6.22 10.79 9.73
CA LYS A 75 5.60 9.58 10.30
C LYS A 75 4.98 8.74 9.19
N ALA A 76 5.30 7.45 9.15
CA ALA A 76 4.70 6.48 8.23
C ALA A 76 3.56 5.73 8.92
N ILE A 77 2.35 5.83 8.38
CA ILE A 77 1.14 5.15 8.86
C ILE A 77 0.59 4.25 7.74
N LEU A 78 0.45 2.95 8.01
CA LEU A 78 -0.15 2.01 7.06
C LEU A 78 -1.68 2.08 7.16
N GLN A 79 -2.36 2.25 6.03
CA GLN A 79 -3.83 2.21 6.00
C GLN A 79 -4.32 0.76 5.85
N ILE A 80 -4.74 0.17 6.97
CA ILE A 80 -5.42 -1.13 6.99
C ILE A 80 -6.78 -1.03 6.31
N PHE A 81 -7.07 -1.92 5.37
CA PHE A 81 -8.21 -1.80 4.47
C PHE A 81 -8.89 -3.14 4.16
N HIS A 82 -10.20 -3.07 3.87
CA HIS A 82 -10.98 -4.13 3.26
C HIS A 82 -12.11 -3.51 2.42
N ALA A 83 -12.18 -3.82 1.12
CA ALA A 83 -13.16 -3.23 0.20
C ALA A 83 -14.60 -3.72 0.44
N GLY A 84 -14.74 -4.93 0.99
CA GLY A 84 -16.04 -5.54 1.28
C GLY A 84 -16.87 -5.64 -0.01
N ARG A 85 -18.14 -5.24 0.03
CA ARG A 85 -19.02 -5.25 -1.14
C ARG A 85 -18.58 -4.36 -2.31
N LYS A 86 -17.55 -3.52 -2.12
CA LYS A 86 -17.00 -2.66 -3.19
C LYS A 86 -15.85 -3.34 -3.94
N SER A 87 -15.43 -4.53 -3.52
CA SER A 87 -14.61 -5.41 -4.34
C SER A 87 -15.41 -5.92 -5.56
N ASN A 88 -14.73 -6.59 -6.50
CA ASN A 88 -15.33 -7.17 -7.68
C ASN A 88 -14.52 -8.35 -8.24
N HIS A 89 -15.18 -9.18 -9.05
CA HIS A 89 -14.59 -10.38 -9.65
C HIS A 89 -13.35 -10.11 -10.51
N GLN A 90 -13.18 -8.92 -11.09
CA GLN A 90 -11.97 -8.62 -11.87
C GLN A 90 -10.77 -8.53 -10.93
N VAL A 91 -10.88 -7.74 -9.87
CA VAL A 91 -9.82 -7.54 -8.87
C VAL A 91 -9.52 -8.83 -8.10
N LEU A 92 -10.54 -9.63 -7.82
CA LEU A 92 -10.44 -10.90 -7.10
C LEU A 92 -10.15 -12.13 -7.99
N ARG A 93 -9.86 -11.93 -9.28
CA ARG A 93 -9.53 -13.02 -10.22
C ARG A 93 -10.61 -14.12 -10.32
N GLY A 94 -11.88 -13.72 -10.22
CA GLY A 94 -13.04 -14.58 -10.40
C GLY A 94 -13.64 -15.13 -9.10
N GLU A 95 -13.00 -14.92 -7.95
CA GLU A 95 -13.63 -15.07 -6.63
C GLU A 95 -14.73 -14.02 -6.42
#